data_AF-A0A6V8PKZ0-F1
#
_entry.id   AF-A0A6V8PKZ0-F1
#
_cell.length_a   1.000
_cell.length_b   1.000
_cell.length_c   1.000
_cell.angle_alpha   90.00
_cell.angle_beta   90.00
_cell.angle_gamma   90.00
#
_symmetry.space_group_name_H-M   'P 1'
#
loop_
_entity.id
_entity.type
_entity.pdbx_description
1 polymer ?
#
loop_
_entity_poly.entity_id
_entity_poly.type
_entity_poly.pdbx_seq_one_letter_code
_entity_poly.pdbx_strand_id
1 'polypeptide(L)' 'MIRKARVEDSKKIQEMINFYASKGLMLPRSLSSIYEHIRDFFVYA' A
#
# COMPACT_ATOMS: atom_id res chain seq x y z
N MET A 1 -2.67 -16.82 -0.07
CA MET A 1 -4.13 -16.58 -0.09
C MET A 1 -4.42 -15.08 -0.11
N ILE A 2 -5.47 -14.59 -0.78
CA ILE A 2 -5.80 -13.14 -0.77
C ILE A 2 -6.62 -12.80 0.47
N ARG A 3 -6.16 -11.81 1.26
CA ARG A 3 -6.85 -11.33 2.47
C ARG A 3 -6.89 -9.79 2.50
N LYS A 4 -7.76 -9.24 3.35
CA LYS A 4 -7.71 -7.81 3.70
C LYS A 4 -6.38 -7.45 4.34
N ALA A 5 -5.85 -6.28 3.98
CA ALA A 5 -4.63 -5.76 4.59
C ALA A 5 -4.86 -5.36 6.04
N ARG A 6 -3.79 -5.46 6.83
CA ARG A 6 -3.70 -5.06 8.23
C ARG A 6 -2.65 -3.96 8.37
N VAL A 7 -2.63 -3.28 9.52
CA VAL A 7 -1.66 -2.23 9.84
C VAL A 7 -0.21 -2.67 9.62
N GLU A 8 0.13 -3.93 9.95
CA GLU A 8 1.45 -4.53 9.71
C GLU A 8 1.87 -4.58 8.22
N ASP A 9 0.92 -4.59 7.28
CA ASP A 9 1.19 -4.63 5.84
C ASP A 9 1.47 -3.23 5.25
N SER A 10 1.12 -2.16 5.98
CA SER A 10 1.12 -0.76 5.48
C SER A 10 2.46 -0.33 4.88
N LYS A 11 3.57 -0.68 5.53
CA LYS A 11 4.91 -0.32 5.08
C LYS A 11 5.24 -0.95 3.73
N LYS A 12 4.96 -2.26 3.56
CA LYS A 12 5.17 -2.96 2.29
C LYS A 12 4.29 -2.41 1.17
N ILE A 13 3.04 -2.08 1.49
CA ILE A 13 2.11 -1.44 0.54
C ILE A 13 2.67 -0.09 0.06
N GLN A 14 3.13 0.75 1.00
CA GLN A 14 3.69 2.06 0.69
C GLN A 14 4.95 1.97 -0.17
N GLU A 15 5.88 1.07 0.18
CA GLU A 15 7.11 0.83 -0.59
C GLU A 15 6.79 0.44 -2.03
N MET A 16 5.82 -0.47 -2.23
CA MET A 16 5.40 -0.90 -3.57
C MET A 16 4.77 0.25 -4.37
N ILE A 17 3.84 1.00 -3.78
CA ILE A 17 3.21 2.14 -4.46
C ILE A 17 4.26 3.18 -4.87
N ASN A 18 5.16 3.54 -3.95
CA ASN A 18 6.17 4.57 -4.21
C ASN A 18 7.24 4.08 -5.20
N PHE A 19 7.52 2.78 -5.27
CA PHE A 19 8.37 2.21 -6.31
C PHE A 19 7.79 2.38 -7.72
N TYR A 20 6.48 2.21 -7.90
CA TYR A 20 5.84 2.44 -9.20
C TYR A 20 5.60 3.93 -9.46
N ALA A 21 5.39 4.72 -8.42
CA ALA A 21 5.28 6.17 -8.54
C ALA A 21 6.59 6.83 -9.00
N SER A 22 7.74 6.35 -8.53
CA SER A 22 9.06 6.85 -9.00
C SER A 22 9.31 6.57 -10.48
N LYS A 23 8.59 5.59 -11.06
CA LYS A 23 8.58 5.29 -12.50
C LYS A 23 7.52 6.06 -13.28
N GLY A 24 6.76 6.95 -12.64
CA GLY A 24 5.67 7.71 -13.26
C GLY A 24 4.43 6.87 -13.60
N LEU A 25 4.31 5.65 -13.06
CA LEU A 25 3.22 4.73 -13.40
C LEU A 25 1.98 4.92 -12.51
N MET A 26 2.14 5.61 -11.37
CA MET A 26 1.03 5.97 -10.49
C MET A 26 1.40 7.15 -9.58
N LEU A 27 0.44 7.65 -8.83
CA LEU A 27 0.67 8.71 -7.84
C LEU A 27 1.30 8.14 -6.56
N PRO A 28 2.30 8.82 -5.95
CA PRO A 28 2.87 8.39 -4.68
C PRO A 28 1.85 8.46 -3.56
N ARG A 29 2.10 7.72 -2.47
CA ARG A 29 1.26 7.74 -1.27
C ARG A 29 2.12 7.86 -0.01
N SER A 30 1.66 8.68 0.93
CA SER A 30 2.23 8.77 2.28
C SER A 30 1.77 7.56 3.11
N LEU A 31 2.54 7.22 4.15
CA LEU A 31 2.19 6.12 5.03
C LEU A 31 0.88 6.41 5.78
N SER A 32 0.62 7.67 6.16
CA SER A 32 -0.64 8.08 6.79
C SER A 32 -1.85 7.81 5.91
N SER A 33 -1.76 8.10 4.60
CA SER A 33 -2.85 7.78 3.65
C SER A 33 -3.10 6.28 3.55
N ILE A 34 -2.05 5.45 3.60
CA ILE A 34 -2.20 3.99 3.63
C ILE A 34 -2.87 3.54 4.93
N TYR A 35 -2.57 4.16 6.08
CA TYR A 35 -3.23 3.85 7.34
C TYR A 35 -4.73 4.21 7.32
N GLU A 36 -5.08 5.40 6.84
CA GLU A 36 -6.47 5.87 6.69
C GLU A 36 -7.29 4.92 5.80
N HIS A 37 -6.67 4.42 4.74
CA HIS A 37 -7.31 3.57 3.73
C HIS A 37 -6.94 2.08 3.83
N ILE A 38 -6.42 1.61 4.97
CA ILE A 38 -5.81 0.26 5.04
C ILE A 38 -6.79 -0.86 4.66
N ARG A 39 -8.09 -0.67 4.93
CA ARG A 39 -9.13 -1.66 4.64
C ARG A 39 -9.50 -1.75 3.15
N ASP A 40 -9.06 -0.80 2.34
CA ASP A 40 -9.27 -0.78 0.89
C ASP A 40 -8.28 -1.71 0.18
N PHE A 41 -7.16 -2.03 0.84
CA PHE A 41 -6.13 -2.90 0.30
C PHE A 41 -6.40 -4.37 0.57
N PHE A 42 -5.96 -5.20 -0.38
CA PHE A 42 -5.87 -6.64 -0.27
C PHE A 42 -4.41 -7.05 -0.51
N VAL A 43 -3.94 -8.02 0.26
CA VAL A 43 -2.58 -8.55 0.16
C VAL A 43 -2.62 -10.06 0.00
N TYR A 44 -1.59 -10.61 -0.62
CA TYR A 44 -1.36 -12.04 -0.64
C TYR A 44 -0.57 -12.45 0.60
N ALA A 45 -1.11 -13.41 1.36
CA ALA A 45 -0.45 -14.08 2.48
C ALA A 45 0.24 -15.36 2.05
#